data_AF-A0A059DTP0-F1
#
_entry.id   AF-A0A059DTP0-F1
#
_cell.length_a   1.000
_cell.length_b   1.000
_cell.length_c   1.000
_cell.angle_alpha   90.00
_cell.angle_beta   90.00
_cell.angle_gamma   90.00
#
_symmetry.space_group_name_H-M   'P 1'
#
loop_
_entity.id
_entity.type
_entity.pdbx_description
1 polymer ?
#
loop_
_entity_poly.entity_id
_entity_poly.type
_entity_poly.pdbx_seq_one_letter_code
_entity_poly.pdbx_strand_id
1 'polypeptide(L)'
;MDARRRKLKFRAWRRGFREMDLLMGSFADQHLDTYDETELDQFEALLNLPDWEVYAWLVGQADVSDDQRSPVLDQLIAFKYAAQAG
;
A
#
# COMPACT_ATOMS: atom_id res chain seq x y z
N MET A 1 16.35 9.34 5.62
CA MET A 1 15.65 8.06 5.48
C MET A 1 15.78 7.26 6.76
N ASP A 2 14.75 7.30 7.60
CA ASP A 2 14.68 6.57 8.87
C ASP A 2 14.71 5.05 8.64
N ALA A 3 15.23 4.29 9.61
CA ALA A 3 15.35 2.83 9.49
C ALA A 3 13.97 2.16 9.29
N ARG A 4 12.92 2.68 9.94
CA ARG A 4 11.54 2.22 9.81
C ARG A 4 11.04 2.37 8.37
N ARG A 5 11.14 3.58 7.79
CA ARG A 5 10.74 3.86 6.41
C ARG A 5 11.42 2.95 5.39
N ARG A 6 12.74 2.74 5.55
CA ARG A 6 13.50 1.81 4.70
C ARG A 6 12.99 0.37 4.77
N LYS A 7 12.67 -0.11 5.97
CA LYS A 7 12.09 -1.46 6.17
C LYS A 7 10.71 -1.58 5.53
N LEU A 8 9.86 -0.56 5.68
CA LEU A 8 8.51 -0.55 5.10
C LEU A 8 8.56 -0.49 3.57
N LYS A 9 9.41 0.36 2.98
CA LYS A 9 9.65 0.37 1.52
C LYS A 9 10.10 -0.99 1.01
N PHE A 10 11.07 -1.63 1.68
CA PHE A 10 11.53 -2.96 1.29
C PHE A 10 10.40 -4.02 1.34
N ARG A 11 9.53 -3.97 2.36
CA ARG A 11 8.36 -4.86 2.45
C ARG A 11 7.31 -4.57 1.37
N ALA A 12 7.15 -3.32 0.96
CA ALA A 12 6.23 -2.92 -0.09
C ALA A 12 6.66 -3.43 -1.48
N TRP A 13 7.96 -3.61 -1.71
CA TRP A 13 8.55 -4.16 -2.93
C TRP A 13 8.75 -5.69 -2.90
N ARG A 14 8.22 -6.39 -1.88
CA ARG A 14 8.37 -7.84 -1.72
C ARG A 14 7.05 -8.51 -1.34
N ARG A 15 6.10 -8.42 -2.27
CA ARG A 15 4.73 -8.91 -2.22
C ARG A 15 4.61 -10.23 -3.00
N GLY A 16 3.43 -10.85 -2.93
CA GLY A 16 3.17 -12.16 -3.50
C GLY A 16 3.19 -12.24 -5.03
N PHE A 17 2.98 -11.12 -5.73
CA PHE A 17 2.98 -11.07 -7.20
C PHE A 17 3.37 -9.68 -7.73
N ARG A 18 3.81 -9.66 -9.00
CA ARG A 18 4.44 -8.50 -9.63
C ARG A 18 3.55 -7.26 -9.68
N GLU A 19 2.27 -7.38 -10.02
CA GLU A 19 1.37 -6.22 -9.99
C GLU A 19 1.28 -5.61 -8.58
N MET A 20 1.22 -6.43 -7.53
CA MET A 20 1.16 -5.93 -6.16
C MET A 20 2.46 -5.26 -5.73
N ASP A 21 3.61 -5.80 -6.13
CA ASP A 21 4.92 -5.15 -5.92
C ASP A 21 4.97 -3.76 -6.56
N LEU A 22 4.50 -3.64 -7.80
CA LEU A 22 4.51 -2.38 -8.53
C LEU A 22 3.55 -1.37 -7.89
N LEU A 23 2.34 -1.82 -7.50
CA LEU A 23 1.33 -0.98 -6.85
C LEU A 23 1.82 -0.47 -5.48
N MET A 24 2.16 -1.40 -4.58
CA MET A 24 2.58 -1.07 -3.22
C MET A 24 3.93 -0.37 -3.18
N GLY A 25 4.89 -0.81 -4.01
CA GLY A 25 6.21 -0.21 -4.11
C GLY A 25 6.16 1.23 -4.62
N SER A 26 5.43 1.48 -5.72
CA SER A 26 5.30 2.83 -6.28
C SER A 26 4.53 3.77 -5.34
N PHE A 27 3.51 3.25 -4.65
CA PHE A 27 2.81 4.00 -3.63
C PHE A 27 3.73 4.37 -2.47
N ALA A 28 4.51 3.40 -1.99
CA ALA A 28 5.44 3.59 -0.89
C ALA A 28 6.54 4.60 -1.23
N ASP A 29 7.10 4.56 -2.44
CA ASP A 29 8.14 5.51 -2.83
C ASP A 29 7.64 6.96 -2.91
N GLN A 30 6.35 7.17 -3.21
CA GLN A 30 5.76 8.50 -3.29
C GLN A 30 5.28 9.05 -1.94
N HIS A 31 4.82 8.20 -1.02
CA HIS A 31 4.14 8.65 0.20
C HIS A 31 4.94 8.42 1.49
N LEU A 32 5.80 7.38 1.59
CA LEU A 32 6.43 7.04 2.88
C LEU A 32 7.40 8.11 3.41
N ASP A 33 7.92 8.97 2.52
CA ASP A 33 8.78 10.08 2.90
C ASP A 33 8.01 11.26 3.51
N THR A 34 6.72 11.38 3.20
CA THR A 34 5.84 12.45 3.72
C THR A 34 5.01 12.00 4.93
N TYR A 35 4.87 10.69 5.14
CA TYR A 35 4.07 10.14 6.23
C TYR A 35 4.61 10.43 7.62
N ASP A 36 3.70 10.78 8.53
CA ASP A 36 3.93 10.85 9.97
C ASP A 36 3.95 9.45 10.63
N GLU A 37 4.20 9.39 11.93
CA GLU A 37 4.26 8.10 12.64
C GLU A 37 2.95 7.32 12.58
N THR A 38 1.80 8.00 12.64
CA THR A 38 0.48 7.36 12.61
C THR A 38 0.19 6.77 11.23
N GLU A 39 0.53 7.50 10.16
CA GLU A 39 0.41 7.01 8.79
C GLU A 39 1.38 5.84 8.52
N LEU A 40 2.59 5.88 9.08
CA LEU A 40 3.53 4.75 8.98
C LEU A 40 3.01 3.49 9.69
N ASP A 41 2.35 3.64 10.85
CA ASP A 41 1.68 2.54 11.55
C ASP A 41 0.52 1.95 10.73
N GLN A 42 -0.31 2.80 10.11
CA GLN A 42 -1.38 2.36 9.21
C GLN A 42 -0.82 1.62 7.99
N PHE A 43 0.24 2.13 7.38
CA PHE A 43 0.89 1.47 6.25
C PHE A 43 1.52 0.12 6.66
N GLU A 44 2.09 0.04 7.85
CA GLU A 44 2.62 -1.22 8.38
C GLU A 44 1.52 -2.25 8.62
N ALA A 45 0.36 -1.83 9.14
CA ALA A 45 -0.81 -2.69 9.30
C ALA A 45 -1.30 -3.21 7.93
N LEU A 46 -1.38 -2.34 6.94
CA LEU A 46 -1.73 -2.69 5.56
C LEU A 46 -0.77 -3.73 4.95
N LEU A 47 0.53 -3.59 5.19
CA LEU A 47 1.54 -4.57 4.75
C LEU A 47 1.44 -5.93 5.43
N ASN A 48 0.75 -6.04 6.57
CA ASN A 48 0.49 -7.29 7.26
C ASN A 48 -0.77 -8.01 6.72
N LEU A 49 -1.60 -7.34 5.92
CA LEU A 49 -2.76 -7.94 5.28
C LEU A 49 -2.35 -8.84 4.10
N PRO A 50 -3.18 -9.85 3.77
CA PRO A 50 -2.94 -10.70 2.61
C PRO A 50 -2.99 -9.91 1.29
N ASP A 51 -2.06 -10.18 0.39
CA ASP A 51 -1.97 -9.48 -0.90
C ASP A 51 -3.25 -9.55 -1.73
N TRP A 52 -3.91 -10.71 -1.75
CA TRP A 52 -5.13 -10.92 -2.51
C TRP A 52 -6.31 -10.12 -1.98
N GLU A 53 -6.35 -9.86 -0.66
CA GLU A 53 -7.41 -9.09 -0.01
C GLU A 53 -7.26 -7.60 -0.36
N VAL A 54 -6.05 -7.06 -0.16
CA VAL A 54 -5.75 -5.67 -0.53
C VAL A 54 -5.95 -5.44 -2.03
N TYR A 55 -5.51 -6.39 -2.86
CA TYR A 55 -5.71 -6.32 -4.30
C TYR A 55 -7.19 -6.31 -4.68
N ALA A 56 -8.03 -7.13 -4.04
CA ALA A 56 -9.47 -7.16 -4.30
C ALA A 56 -10.14 -5.79 -4.02
N TRP A 57 -9.70 -5.05 -3.00
CA TRP A 57 -10.15 -3.68 -2.76
C TRP A 57 -9.68 -2.71 -3.85
N LEU A 58 -8.41 -2.83 -4.27
CA LEU A 58 -7.83 -1.96 -5.29
C LEU A 58 -8.53 -2.10 -6.65
N VAL A 59 -8.93 -3.31 -7.02
CA VAL A 59 -9.67 -3.55 -8.27
C VAL A 59 -11.19 -3.41 -8.12
N GLY A 60 -11.69 -3.04 -6.94
CA GLY A 60 -13.12 -2.87 -6.65
C GLY A 60 -13.92 -4.18 -6.67
N GLN A 61 -13.27 -5.32 -6.46
CA GLN A 61 -13.92 -6.64 -6.33
C GLN A 61 -14.48 -6.90 -4.93
N ALA A 62 -14.00 -6.16 -3.92
CA ALA A 62 -14.50 -6.22 -2.55
C ALA A 62 -14.61 -4.80 -1.97
N ASP A 63 -15.51 -4.63 -0.99
CA ASP A 63 -15.61 -3.40 -0.22
C ASP A 63 -14.73 -3.49 1.04
N VAL A 64 -14.18 -2.35 1.46
CA VAL A 64 -13.35 -2.26 2.66
C VAL A 64 -14.27 -2.18 3.88
N SER A 65 -14.16 -3.15 4.77
CA SER A 65 -14.87 -3.13 6.06
C SER A 65 -14.42 -1.93 6.90
N ASP A 66 -15.33 -1.32 7.64
CA ASP A 66 -15.07 -0.11 8.45
C ASP A 66 -13.89 -0.28 9.41
N ASP A 67 -13.72 -1.47 9.99
CA ASP A 67 -12.63 -1.83 10.90
C ASP A 67 -11.23 -1.83 10.23
N GLN A 68 -11.18 -2.04 8.91
CA GLN A 68 -9.93 -2.04 8.13
C GLN A 68 -9.70 -0.72 7.38
N ARG A 69 -10.67 0.18 7.39
CA ARG A 69 -10.58 1.47 6.69
C ARG A 69 -9.59 2.36 7.42
N SER A 70 -8.66 2.93 6.67
CA SER A 70 -7.69 3.89 7.19
C SER A 70 -7.40 4.95 6.12
N PRO A 71 -7.00 6.17 6.52
CA PRO A 71 -6.59 7.21 5.58
C PRO A 71 -5.55 6.74 4.57
N VAL A 72 -4.59 5.91 4.98
CA VAL A 72 -3.57 5.33 4.09
C VAL A 72 -4.17 4.33 3.11
N LEU A 73 -5.12 3.50 3.53
CA LEU A 73 -5.82 2.57 2.64
C LEU A 73 -6.70 3.32 1.63
N ASP A 74 -7.43 4.35 2.05
CA ASP A 74 -8.21 5.21 1.15
C ASP A 74 -7.30 5.90 0.12
N GLN A 75 -6.12 6.37 0.54
CA GLN A 75 -5.09 6.90 -0.38
C GLN A 75 -4.59 5.83 -1.37
N LEU A 76 -4.35 4.60 -0.90
CA LEU A 76 -3.91 3.50 -1.77
C LEU A 76 -4.99 3.10 -2.78
N ILE A 77 -6.28 3.07 -2.39
CA ILE A 77 -7.38 2.77 -3.29
C ILE A 77 -7.57 3.89 -4.33
N ALA A 78 -7.44 5.14 -3.89
CA ALA A 78 -7.47 6.29 -4.79
C ALA A 78 -6.22 6.40 -5.68
N PHE A 79 -5.13 5.72 -5.31
CA PHE A 79 -3.88 5.70 -6.04
C PHE A 79 -4.06 4.99 -7.38
N LYS A 80 -4.30 5.79 -8.41
CA LYS A 80 -4.28 5.30 -9.79
C LYS A 80 -2.84 5.02 -10.18
N TYR A 81 -2.42 3.77 -10.03
CA TYR A 81 -1.31 3.27 -10.82
C TYR A 81 -1.78 3.27 -12.27
N ALA A 82 -1.43 4.33 -12.99
CA ALA A 82 -1.37 4.26 -14.43
C ALA A 82 -0.28 3.23 -14.73
N ALA A 83 -0.67 1.95 -14.81
CA ALA A 83 0.09 1.01 -15.61
C ALA A 83 0.21 1.72 -16.95
N GLN A 84 1.40 2.21 -17.28
CA GLN A 84 1.68 2.62 -18.64
C GLN A 84 1.40 1.37 -19.47
N ALA A 85 0.19 1.35 -20.04
CA ALA A 85 -0.17 0.49 -21.13
C ALA A 85 0.79 0.90 -22.25
N GLY A 86 1.89 0.14 -22.34
CA GLY A 86 2.63 0.00 -23.59
C GLY A 86 1.82 -0.88 -24.53
#